data_AF-A0A645AXL0-F1
#
_entry.id   AF-A0A645AXL0-F1
#
_cell.length_a   1.000
_cell.length_b   1.000
_cell.length_c   1.000
_cell.angle_alpha   90.00
_cell.angle_beta   90.00
_cell.angle_gamma   90.00
#
_symmetry.space_group_name_H-M   'P 1'
#
loop_
_entity.id
_entity.type
_entity.pdbx_description
1 polymer ?
#
loop_
_entity_poly.entity_id
_entity_poly.type
_entity_poly.pdbx_seq_one_letter_code
_entity_poly.pdbx_strand_id
1 'polypeptide(L)'
;MGSIAKGGFAPTQENLTALEDAYSNLGPHLSGLFNEKENKSIPKEISQLREQFAEILVDLKTKLVIIVDDLDRCLPSTSISTLEAIRLLLFMPNTAFIIAADEQMIKNAVKLHFGVEEMSSDLITSYFDKLIQIPVHVPRLGTNEIKAYLILLLAENRMKDGSLDKDTYQQAKATLLAALKQAWHKEITLGVMQEAFRDKAQSLQLEIEIADQLAWILVNSDKIRGNPRLIKRFLNDLMIRRNIAKAQNISVSFDEQVKIQLFERCSSSKAYEFLLNSISEINGKVNFLKELEVSIQDGKEQIKYPDQSWDDSFVRGWLELKPHLGDTDLRPLVYLCRDRSLSMHNQDELSPEGQKIYEILNFITKFDTVLVDRIKKLGELEATRLFVRMKRSVRSKQWDLKIVNAILHIPRAFPNIGEQFCSLLREMPADKRIAPMIPQLVRDTWSSSLLTEWVKDEDTPKSTKNAIETHSRGGK
;
A
#
# COMPACT_ATOMS: atom_id res chain seq x y z
N MET A 1 8.02 4.39 37.97
CA MET A 1 8.21 3.90 36.59
C MET A 1 8.33 2.38 36.62
N GLY A 2 7.52 1.65 35.84
CA GLY A 2 7.76 0.24 35.52
C GLY A 2 6.81 -0.80 36.12
N SER A 3 5.49 -0.67 35.94
CA SER A 3 4.55 -1.78 36.17
C SER A 3 3.78 -2.06 34.88
N ILE A 4 4.37 -2.91 34.04
CA ILE A 4 3.69 -3.62 32.96
C ILE A 4 3.61 -5.06 33.46
N ALA A 5 2.40 -5.48 33.78
CA ALA A 5 2.06 -6.82 34.21
C ALA A 5 2.53 -7.85 33.15
N LYS A 6 3.59 -8.59 33.47
CA LYS A 6 3.89 -9.89 32.86
C LYS A 6 2.86 -10.89 33.41
N GLY A 7 1.77 -11.07 32.69
CA GLY A 7 0.84 -12.19 32.85
C GLY A 7 1.06 -13.23 31.76
N GLY A 8 2.30 -13.71 31.60
CA GLY A 8 2.56 -14.91 30.83
C GLY A 8 2.28 -16.10 31.73
N PHE A 9 1.23 -16.86 31.45
CA PHE A 9 1.06 -18.19 32.03
C PHE A 9 2.20 -19.06 31.48
N ALA A 10 3.30 -19.15 32.23
CA ALA A 10 4.25 -20.24 32.07
C ALA A 10 3.56 -21.50 32.61
N PRO A 11 3.48 -22.60 31.84
CA PRO A 11 2.93 -23.84 32.35
C PRO A 11 3.81 -24.30 33.53
N THR A 12 3.20 -24.49 34.70
CA THR A 12 3.83 -25.12 35.87
C THR A 12 4.30 -26.52 35.51
N GLN A 13 5.37 -27.01 36.15
CA GLN A 13 5.91 -28.35 35.90
C GLN A 13 4.84 -29.45 36.04
N GLU A 14 3.85 -29.25 36.91
CA GLU A 14 2.68 -30.13 37.06
C GLU A 14 1.76 -30.16 35.82
N ASN A 15 1.64 -29.05 35.08
CA ASN A 15 0.87 -28.98 33.82
C ASN A 15 1.64 -29.60 32.65
N LEU A 16 2.97 -29.56 32.68
CA LEU A 16 3.83 -30.23 31.69
C LEU A 16 3.82 -31.74 31.90
N THR A 17 3.87 -32.21 33.15
CA THR A 17 3.74 -33.65 33.47
C THR A 17 2.34 -34.18 33.17
N ALA A 18 1.29 -33.41 33.43
CA ALA A 18 -0.08 -33.79 33.05
C ALA A 18 -0.28 -33.84 31.51
N LEU A 19 0.41 -32.98 30.76
CA LEU A 19 0.46 -33.03 29.30
C LEU A 19 1.26 -34.26 28.82
N GLU A 20 2.42 -34.56 29.39
CA GLU A 20 3.23 -35.74 29.04
C GLU A 20 2.51 -37.07 29.38
N ASP A 21 1.79 -37.12 30.50
CA ASP A 21 0.94 -38.26 30.87
C ASP A 21 -0.27 -38.41 29.93
N ALA A 22 -0.84 -37.30 29.45
CA ALA A 22 -1.89 -37.33 28.43
C ALA A 22 -1.36 -37.77 27.05
N TYR A 23 -0.17 -37.31 26.66
CA TYR A 23 0.49 -37.70 25.40
C TYR A 23 0.96 -39.16 25.40
N SER A 24 1.48 -39.65 26.52
CA SER A 24 1.92 -41.05 26.65
C SER A 24 0.75 -42.04 26.68
N ASN A 25 -0.39 -41.65 27.28
CA ASN A 25 -1.64 -42.44 27.24
C ASN A 25 -2.32 -42.45 25.85
N LEU A 26 -2.03 -41.47 24.98
CA LEU A 26 -2.48 -41.45 23.58
C LEU A 26 -1.60 -42.29 22.64
N GLY A 27 -0.33 -42.55 23.01
CA GLY A 27 0.63 -43.35 22.25
C GLY A 27 0.16 -44.76 21.82
N PRO A 28 -0.45 -45.58 22.70
CA PRO A 28 -0.94 -46.91 22.34
C PRO A 28 -2.24 -46.89 21.51
N HIS A 29 -2.99 -45.78 21.49
CA HIS A 29 -4.17 -45.63 20.63
C HIS A 29 -3.82 -45.14 19.21
N LEU A 30 -2.70 -44.43 19.03
CA LEU A 30 -2.25 -43.94 17.72
C LEU A 30 -1.46 -44.99 16.92
N SER A 31 -0.86 -45.98 17.57
CA SER A 31 -0.05 -47.01 16.91
C SER A 31 -0.89 -48.07 16.17
N GLY A 32 -2.20 -48.14 16.41
CA GLY A 32 -3.15 -48.93 15.63
C GLY A 32 -3.63 -48.27 14.33
N LEU A 33 -3.28 -47.01 14.05
CA LEU A 33 -3.74 -46.26 12.87
C LEU A 33 -2.90 -46.49 11.60
N PHE A 34 -1.73 -47.13 11.70
CA PHE A 34 -0.82 -47.30 10.56
C PHE A 34 -0.88 -48.66 9.86
N ASN A 35 -1.73 -49.58 10.33
CA ASN A 35 -2.00 -50.83 9.64
C ASN A 35 -3.47 -50.91 9.24
N GLU A 36 -3.80 -50.33 8.09
CA GLU A 36 -4.54 -50.98 7.00
C GLU A 36 -4.86 -49.94 5.91
N LYS A 37 -4.21 -50.10 4.76
CA LYS A 37 -4.59 -49.44 3.51
C LYS A 37 -5.91 -50.02 3.02
N GLU A 38 -7.02 -49.55 3.56
CA GLU A 38 -8.29 -49.63 2.85
C GLU A 38 -8.58 -48.25 2.24
N ASN A 39 -8.82 -48.22 0.93
CA ASN A 39 -9.29 -47.06 0.20
C ASN A 39 -10.65 -46.59 0.75
N LYS A 40 -10.65 -45.89 1.87
CA LYS A 40 -11.82 -45.22 2.43
C LYS A 40 -11.94 -43.90 1.68
N SER A 41 -13.10 -43.67 1.07
CA SER A 41 -13.34 -42.43 0.32
C SER A 41 -13.13 -41.23 1.26
N ILE A 42 -12.43 -40.20 0.80
CA ILE A 42 -12.16 -38.93 1.49
C ILE A 42 -13.36 -38.38 2.31
N PRO A 43 -14.62 -38.45 1.83
CA PRO A 43 -15.78 -38.01 2.63
C PRO A 43 -15.96 -38.74 3.97
N LYS A 44 -15.62 -40.03 4.03
CA LYS A 44 -15.83 -40.88 5.21
C LYS A 44 -14.81 -40.57 6.32
N GLU A 45 -13.59 -40.23 5.93
CA GLU A 45 -12.54 -39.78 6.84
C GLU A 45 -12.88 -38.40 7.45
N ILE A 46 -13.40 -37.48 6.63
CA ILE A 46 -13.84 -36.16 7.12
C ILE A 46 -15.02 -36.29 8.09
N SER A 47 -15.97 -37.19 7.83
CA SER A 47 -17.07 -37.48 8.75
C SER A 47 -16.58 -38.08 10.07
N GLN A 48 -15.67 -39.05 10.03
CA GLN A 48 -15.08 -39.64 11.23
C GLN A 48 -14.28 -38.62 12.05
N LEU A 49 -13.51 -37.76 11.38
CA LEU A 49 -12.80 -36.66 12.02
C LEU A 49 -13.78 -35.73 12.77
N ARG A 50 -14.90 -35.36 12.13
CA ARG A 50 -15.93 -34.52 12.77
C ARG A 50 -16.56 -35.18 13.98
N GLU A 51 -16.88 -36.47 13.89
CA GLU A 51 -17.48 -37.22 15.01
C GLU A 51 -16.51 -37.27 16.19
N GLN A 52 -15.25 -37.61 15.96
CA GLN A 52 -14.23 -37.64 17.01
C GLN A 52 -13.99 -36.26 17.63
N PHE A 53 -13.90 -35.21 16.82
CA PHE A 53 -13.76 -33.85 17.33
C PHE A 53 -15.00 -33.39 18.12
N ALA A 54 -16.20 -33.76 17.67
CA ALA A 54 -17.43 -33.44 18.37
C ALA A 54 -17.51 -34.15 19.73
N GLU A 55 -17.14 -35.43 19.80
CA GLU A 55 -17.06 -36.19 21.05
C GLU A 55 -16.10 -35.53 22.04
N ILE A 56 -14.89 -35.17 21.59
CA ILE A 56 -13.91 -34.45 22.42
C ILE A 56 -14.48 -33.13 22.94
N LEU A 57 -15.15 -32.34 22.09
CA LEU A 57 -15.74 -31.06 22.49
C LEU A 57 -16.90 -31.23 23.50
N VAL A 58 -17.69 -32.29 23.36
CA VAL A 58 -18.76 -32.64 24.29
C VAL A 58 -18.19 -33.07 25.64
N ASP A 59 -17.17 -33.94 25.64
CA ASP A 59 -16.51 -34.43 26.85
C ASP A 59 -15.83 -33.29 27.64
N LEU A 60 -15.19 -32.37 26.93
CA LEU A 60 -14.57 -31.19 27.51
C LEU A 60 -15.60 -30.16 28.03
N LYS A 61 -16.87 -30.25 27.63
CA LYS A 61 -17.94 -29.27 27.95
C LYS A 61 -17.52 -27.82 27.67
N THR A 62 -16.67 -27.62 26.65
CA THR A 62 -16.15 -26.30 26.29
C THR A 62 -16.77 -25.82 24.98
N LYS A 63 -16.87 -24.50 24.84
CA LYS A 63 -17.24 -23.86 23.57
C LYS A 63 -15.95 -23.46 22.86
N LEU A 64 -15.75 -23.96 21.64
CA LEU A 64 -14.59 -23.62 20.83
C LEU A 64 -14.93 -22.41 19.94
N VAL A 65 -14.24 -21.29 20.15
CA VAL A 65 -14.37 -20.10 19.31
C VAL A 65 -13.13 -19.97 18.44
N ILE A 66 -13.31 -20.00 17.11
CA ILE A 66 -12.24 -19.89 16.13
C ILE A 66 -12.35 -18.53 15.45
N ILE A 67 -11.32 -17.71 15.58
CA ILE A 67 -11.24 -16.39 14.92
C ILE A 67 -10.34 -16.54 13.70
N VAL A 68 -10.85 -16.16 12.54
CA VAL A 68 -10.14 -16.17 11.26
C VAL A 68 -10.07 -14.73 10.75
N ASP A 69 -8.86 -14.19 10.63
CA ASP A 69 -8.59 -12.81 10.19
C ASP A 69 -7.71 -12.82 8.92
N ASP A 70 -7.73 -11.72 8.17
CA ASP A 70 -6.89 -11.47 6.98
C ASP A 70 -7.06 -12.52 5.82
N LEU A 71 -8.20 -13.21 5.72
CA LEU A 71 -8.48 -14.15 4.60
C LEU A 71 -8.44 -13.48 3.22
N ASP A 72 -8.78 -12.20 3.16
CA ASP A 72 -8.77 -11.36 1.97
C ASP A 72 -7.37 -10.92 1.51
N ARG A 73 -6.32 -11.14 2.33
CA ARG A 73 -4.92 -10.93 1.94
C ARG A 73 -4.28 -12.13 1.26
N CYS A 74 -4.92 -13.30 1.35
CA CYS A 74 -4.45 -14.48 0.66
C CYS A 74 -4.70 -14.36 -0.86
N LEU A 75 -3.97 -15.17 -1.63
CA LEU A 75 -4.25 -15.31 -3.05
C LEU A 75 -5.69 -15.80 -3.25
N PRO A 76 -6.39 -15.37 -4.31
CA PRO A 76 -7.79 -15.74 -4.55
C PRO A 76 -8.11 -17.23 -4.39
N SER A 77 -7.27 -18.10 -4.96
CA SER A 77 -7.42 -19.56 -4.85
C SER A 77 -7.27 -20.03 -3.41
N THR A 78 -6.25 -19.54 -2.69
CA THR A 78 -6.01 -19.88 -1.29
C THR A 78 -7.15 -19.42 -0.37
N SER A 79 -7.67 -18.20 -0.56
CA SER A 79 -8.78 -17.69 0.24
C SER A 79 -10.02 -18.57 0.13
N ILE A 80 -10.35 -19.01 -1.09
CA ILE A 80 -11.53 -19.86 -1.34
C ILE A 80 -11.33 -21.28 -0.83
N SER A 81 -10.19 -21.92 -1.13
CA SER A 81 -9.90 -23.25 -0.58
C SER A 81 -9.93 -23.24 0.95
N THR A 82 -9.48 -22.15 1.57
CA THR A 82 -9.54 -21.98 3.03
C THR A 82 -10.98 -21.82 3.51
N LEU A 83 -11.83 -21.04 2.82
CA LEU A 83 -13.25 -20.92 3.15
C LEU A 83 -14.00 -22.25 2.97
N GLU A 84 -13.68 -23.03 1.95
CA GLU A 84 -14.24 -24.35 1.71
C GLU A 84 -13.80 -25.36 2.80
N ALA A 85 -12.53 -25.32 3.19
CA ALA A 85 -12.04 -26.11 4.31
C ALA A 85 -12.69 -25.70 5.64
N ILE A 86 -12.83 -24.39 5.89
CA ILE A 86 -13.53 -23.87 7.06
C ILE A 86 -14.98 -24.35 7.06
N ARG A 87 -15.68 -24.31 5.91
CA ARG A 87 -17.05 -24.84 5.77
C ARG A 87 -17.17 -26.28 6.26
N LEU A 88 -16.13 -27.09 6.10
CA LEU A 88 -16.15 -28.45 6.61
C LEU A 88 -16.15 -28.53 8.14
N LEU A 89 -15.67 -27.51 8.84
CA LEU A 89 -15.59 -27.44 10.29
C LEU A 89 -16.67 -26.54 10.91
N LEU A 90 -17.27 -25.62 10.12
CA LEU A 90 -18.30 -24.65 10.57
C LEU A 90 -19.56 -25.29 11.19
N PHE A 91 -19.84 -26.55 10.91
CA PHE A 91 -21.09 -27.21 11.30
C PHE A 91 -20.95 -28.14 12.51
N MET A 92 -19.85 -28.06 13.27
CA MET A 92 -19.66 -28.87 14.47
C MET A 92 -20.42 -28.29 15.67
N PRO A 93 -21.07 -29.12 16.50
CA PRO A 93 -21.73 -28.65 17.72
C PRO A 93 -20.71 -28.02 18.68
N ASN A 94 -21.15 -27.05 19.48
CA ASN A 94 -20.30 -26.30 20.44
C ASN A 94 -19.12 -25.52 19.82
N THR A 95 -19.16 -25.25 18.51
CA THR A 95 -18.17 -24.39 17.85
C THR A 95 -18.80 -23.08 17.35
N ALA A 96 -18.02 -22.00 17.36
CA ALA A 96 -18.37 -20.72 16.77
C ALA A 96 -17.19 -20.19 15.95
N PHE A 97 -17.44 -19.75 14.73
CA PHE A 97 -16.42 -19.17 13.87
C PHE A 97 -16.70 -17.69 13.66
N ILE A 98 -15.67 -16.87 13.88
CA ILE A 98 -15.70 -15.42 13.62
C ILE A 98 -14.74 -15.17 12.48
N ILE A 99 -15.27 -14.73 11.34
CA ILE A 99 -14.48 -14.44 10.14
C ILE A 99 -14.45 -12.93 9.93
N ALA A 100 -13.26 -12.35 9.95
CA ALA A 100 -13.02 -10.95 9.61
C ALA A 100 -12.35 -10.87 8.23
N ALA A 101 -13.03 -10.23 7.27
CA ALA A 101 -12.51 -10.03 5.93
C ALA A 101 -13.25 -8.91 5.19
N ASP A 102 -12.60 -8.33 4.18
CA ASP A 102 -13.26 -7.45 3.21
C ASP A 102 -14.12 -8.27 2.23
N GLU A 103 -15.43 -8.04 2.31
CA GLU A 103 -16.43 -8.68 1.46
C GLU A 103 -16.14 -8.47 -0.04
N GLN A 104 -15.70 -7.26 -0.45
CA GLN A 104 -15.42 -6.96 -1.86
C GLN A 104 -14.21 -7.74 -2.36
N MET A 105 -13.17 -7.87 -1.54
CA MET A 105 -11.99 -8.64 -1.91
C MET A 105 -12.31 -10.13 -2.06
N ILE A 106 -13.09 -10.71 -1.14
CA ILE A 106 -13.53 -12.10 -1.27
C ILE A 106 -14.46 -12.28 -2.49
N LYS A 107 -15.40 -11.35 -2.74
CA LYS A 107 -16.25 -11.38 -3.95
C LYS A 107 -15.41 -11.41 -5.23
N ASN A 108 -14.34 -10.62 -5.29
CA ASN A 108 -13.41 -10.61 -6.43
C ASN A 108 -12.61 -11.90 -6.52
N ALA A 109 -12.18 -12.47 -5.39
CA ALA A 109 -11.51 -13.77 -5.37
C ALA A 109 -12.41 -14.87 -5.94
N VAL A 110 -13.68 -14.90 -5.56
CA VAL A 110 -14.69 -15.85 -6.05
C VAL A 110 -14.85 -15.73 -7.57
N LYS A 111 -14.98 -14.50 -8.08
CA LYS A 111 -15.05 -14.26 -9.54
C LYS A 111 -13.84 -14.83 -10.29
N LEU A 112 -12.63 -14.60 -9.78
CA LEU A 112 -11.40 -15.07 -10.39
C LEU A 112 -11.27 -16.61 -10.36
N HIS A 113 -11.69 -17.24 -9.26
CA HIS A 113 -11.58 -18.69 -9.10
C HIS A 113 -12.55 -19.49 -9.97
N PHE A 114 -13.77 -18.98 -10.17
CA PHE A 114 -14.76 -19.64 -11.03
C PHE A 114 -14.64 -19.26 -12.52
N GLY A 115 -13.77 -18.30 -12.87
CA GLY A 115 -13.32 -18.08 -14.24
C GLY A 115 -14.37 -17.55 -15.22
N VAL A 116 -15.43 -16.89 -14.74
CA VAL A 116 -16.51 -16.38 -15.60
C VAL A 116 -16.77 -14.91 -15.28
N GLU A 117 -16.48 -14.02 -16.24
CA GLU A 117 -16.72 -12.56 -16.16
C GLU A 117 -18.20 -12.21 -15.97
N GLU A 118 -19.12 -13.14 -16.25
CA GLU A 118 -20.58 -12.98 -16.20
C GLU A 118 -21.27 -13.83 -15.12
N MET A 119 -20.66 -14.04 -13.95
CA MET A 119 -21.45 -14.54 -12.82
C MET A 119 -22.39 -13.45 -12.31
N SER A 120 -23.70 -13.77 -12.25
CA SER A 120 -24.67 -12.89 -11.59
C SER A 120 -24.25 -12.66 -10.14
N SER A 121 -24.38 -11.42 -9.65
CA SER A 121 -24.10 -11.05 -8.26
C SER A 121 -24.76 -12.01 -7.26
N ASP A 122 -25.87 -12.60 -7.67
CA ASP A 122 -26.74 -13.44 -6.86
C ASP A 122 -26.09 -14.79 -6.52
N LEU A 123 -25.27 -15.36 -7.41
CA LEU A 123 -24.53 -16.60 -7.13
C LEU A 123 -23.43 -16.39 -6.10
N ILE A 124 -22.75 -15.25 -6.17
CA ILE A 124 -21.71 -14.87 -5.20
C ILE A 124 -22.36 -14.60 -3.85
N THR A 125 -23.48 -13.87 -3.80
CA THR A 125 -24.24 -13.62 -2.57
C THR A 125 -24.75 -14.95 -1.97
N SER A 126 -25.28 -15.86 -2.80
CA SER A 126 -25.71 -17.19 -2.35
C SER A 126 -24.57 -18.04 -1.78
N TYR A 127 -23.34 -17.87 -2.28
CA TYR A 127 -22.15 -18.51 -1.72
C TYR A 127 -21.87 -18.00 -0.30
N PHE A 128 -21.99 -16.69 -0.06
CA PHE A 128 -21.83 -16.10 1.28
C PHE A 128 -22.94 -16.50 2.23
N ASP A 129 -24.21 -16.47 1.81
CA ASP A 129 -25.35 -16.84 2.66
C ASP A 129 -25.25 -18.29 3.17
N LYS A 130 -24.58 -19.16 2.41
CA LYS A 130 -24.33 -20.57 2.79
C LYS A 130 -23.16 -20.75 3.75
N LEU A 131 -22.23 -19.80 3.80
CA LEU A 131 -21.03 -19.85 4.62
C LEU A 131 -21.18 -19.04 5.91
N ILE A 132 -21.80 -17.87 5.83
CA ILE A 132 -21.92 -16.89 6.91
C ILE A 132 -23.36 -16.89 7.39
N GLN A 133 -23.59 -17.38 8.61
CA GLN A 133 -24.92 -17.41 9.21
C GLN A 133 -25.37 -16.03 9.68
N ILE A 134 -24.44 -15.22 10.19
CA ILE A 134 -24.71 -13.89 10.75
C ILE A 134 -23.68 -12.90 10.17
N PRO A 135 -24.03 -12.13 9.13
CA PRO A 135 -23.16 -11.07 8.63
C PRO A 135 -23.20 -9.87 9.59
N VAL A 136 -22.02 -9.44 10.05
CA VAL A 136 -21.87 -8.23 10.86
C VAL A 136 -21.01 -7.25 10.08
N HIS A 137 -21.62 -6.18 9.57
CA HIS A 137 -20.88 -5.13 8.87
C HIS A 137 -20.39 -4.08 9.87
N VAL A 138 -19.10 -3.75 9.80
CA VAL A 138 -18.53 -2.65 10.58
C VAL A 138 -18.99 -1.32 9.95
N PRO A 139 -19.75 -0.48 10.66
CA PRO A 139 -20.22 0.79 10.12
C PRO A 139 -19.05 1.75 9.91
N ARG A 140 -19.22 2.69 8.97
CA ARG A 140 -18.27 3.78 8.80
C ARG A 140 -18.39 4.75 9.98
N LEU A 141 -17.25 5.32 10.37
CA LEU A 141 -17.22 6.31 11.43
C LEU A 141 -17.84 7.62 10.94
N GLY A 142 -18.74 8.19 11.73
CA GLY A 142 -19.27 9.52 11.53
C GLY A 142 -18.33 10.60 12.08
N THR A 143 -18.76 11.86 11.98
CA THR A 143 -17.97 13.02 12.39
C THR A 143 -17.66 13.00 13.89
N ASN A 144 -18.65 12.67 14.72
CA ASN A 144 -18.51 12.59 16.18
C ASN A 144 -17.53 11.48 16.59
N GLU A 145 -17.64 10.30 15.97
CA GLU A 145 -16.73 9.18 16.22
C GLU A 145 -15.30 9.54 15.83
N ILE A 146 -15.10 10.24 14.71
CA ILE A 146 -13.77 10.68 14.28
C ILE A 146 -13.20 11.74 15.20
N LYS A 147 -14.00 12.72 15.66
CA LYS A 147 -13.53 13.72 16.65
C LYS A 147 -12.96 13.02 17.89
N ALA A 148 -13.74 12.11 18.48
CA ALA A 148 -13.34 11.34 19.64
C ALA A 148 -12.12 10.45 19.35
N TYR A 149 -12.06 9.82 18.16
CA TYR A 149 -10.93 9.00 17.75
C TYR A 149 -9.64 9.81 17.62
N LEU A 150 -9.68 10.97 16.97
CA LEU A 150 -8.54 11.85 16.76
C LEU A 150 -7.96 12.35 18.09
N ILE A 151 -8.81 12.88 18.98
CA ILE A 151 -8.33 13.40 20.26
C ILE A 151 -7.73 12.29 21.13
N LEU A 152 -8.29 11.09 21.11
CA LEU A 152 -7.73 9.95 21.85
C LEU A 152 -6.39 9.50 21.26
N LEU A 153 -6.24 9.46 19.94
CA LEU A 153 -4.94 9.15 19.32
C LEU A 153 -3.85 10.16 19.68
N LEU A 154 -4.19 11.45 19.63
CA LEU A 154 -3.27 12.54 19.95
C LEU A 154 -2.91 12.53 21.45
N ALA A 155 -3.89 12.31 22.33
CA ALA A 155 -3.67 12.18 23.77
C ALA A 155 -2.85 10.92 24.11
N GLU A 156 -3.04 9.81 23.39
CA GLU A 156 -2.22 8.60 23.56
C GLU A 156 -0.75 8.89 23.21
N ASN A 157 -0.49 9.70 22.17
CA ASN A 157 0.87 10.11 21.82
C ASN A 157 1.51 10.93 22.94
N ARG A 158 0.76 11.90 23.51
CA ARG A 158 1.22 12.70 24.66
C ARG A 158 1.48 11.88 25.91
N MET A 159 0.70 10.82 26.12
CA MET A 159 0.94 9.85 27.19
C MET A 159 2.24 9.06 26.97
N LYS A 160 2.54 8.66 25.72
CA LYS A 160 3.80 7.98 25.38
C LYS A 160 5.02 8.88 25.57
N ASP A 161 4.89 10.16 25.29
CA ASP A 161 5.94 11.17 25.50
C ASP A 161 6.12 11.56 26.98
N GLY A 162 5.31 11.00 27.90
CA GLY A 162 5.37 11.30 29.34
C GLY A 162 4.74 12.63 29.75
N SER A 163 4.12 13.35 28.80
CA SER A 163 3.45 14.64 29.03
C SER A 163 2.01 14.52 29.57
N LEU A 164 1.44 13.31 29.55
CA LEU A 164 0.09 13.02 30.04
C LEU A 164 0.08 11.80 30.96
N ASP A 165 -0.69 11.88 32.05
CA ASP A 165 -0.82 10.79 33.00
C ASP A 165 -1.78 9.74 32.46
N LYS A 166 -1.46 8.46 32.68
CA LYS A 166 -2.27 7.33 32.22
C LYS A 166 -3.69 7.36 32.80
N ASP A 167 -3.84 7.81 34.05
CA ASP A 167 -5.15 7.86 34.72
C ASP A 167 -6.04 8.95 34.12
N THR A 168 -5.48 10.13 33.82
CA THR A 168 -6.21 11.20 33.11
C THR A 168 -6.67 10.73 31.73
N TYR A 169 -5.82 10.02 30.99
CA TYR A 169 -6.18 9.46 29.69
C TYR A 169 -7.32 8.44 29.77
N GLN A 170 -7.30 7.53 30.74
CA GLN A 170 -8.37 6.54 30.93
C GLN A 170 -9.71 7.20 31.32
N GLN A 171 -9.66 8.22 32.18
CA GLN A 171 -10.85 9.00 32.55
C GLN A 171 -11.43 9.77 31.35
N ALA A 172 -10.57 10.44 30.58
CA ALA A 172 -10.99 11.13 29.36
C ALA A 172 -11.60 10.16 28.34
N LYS A 173 -10.98 8.99 28.15
CA LYS A 173 -11.49 7.92 27.28
C LYS A 173 -12.87 7.43 27.75
N ALA A 174 -13.05 7.17 29.03
CA ALA A 174 -14.35 6.74 29.55
C ALA A 174 -15.44 7.80 29.34
N THR A 175 -15.10 9.07 29.55
CA THR A 175 -16.00 10.22 29.38
C THR A 175 -16.40 10.40 27.91
N LEU A 176 -15.43 10.35 26.99
CA LEU A 176 -15.69 10.45 25.55
C LEU A 176 -16.48 9.26 25.03
N LEU A 177 -16.23 8.04 25.51
CA LEU A 177 -17.03 6.86 25.15
C LEU A 177 -18.46 6.95 25.67
N ALA A 178 -18.67 7.49 26.87
CA ALA A 178 -20.01 7.74 27.40
C ALA A 178 -20.76 8.80 26.57
N ALA A 179 -20.07 9.87 26.17
CA ALA A 179 -20.62 10.89 25.27
C ALA A 179 -20.96 10.31 23.89
N LEU A 180 -20.10 9.45 23.33
CA LEU A 180 -20.36 8.76 22.05
C LEU A 180 -21.60 7.87 22.08
N LYS A 181 -21.86 7.16 23.19
CA LYS A 181 -23.09 6.38 23.34
C LYS A 181 -24.36 7.24 23.30
N GLN A 182 -24.24 8.51 23.62
CA GLN A 182 -25.32 9.50 23.58
C GLN A 182 -25.20 10.44 22.36
N ALA A 183 -24.31 10.16 21.40
CA ALA A 183 -24.01 11.05 20.28
C ALA A 183 -25.17 11.24 19.28
N TRP A 184 -26.21 10.40 19.37
CA TRP A 184 -27.47 10.58 18.65
C TRP A 184 -28.32 11.72 19.23
N HIS A 185 -28.05 12.16 20.46
CA HIS A 185 -28.74 13.26 21.16
C HIS A 185 -27.86 14.51 21.32
N LYS A 186 -26.53 14.37 21.47
CA LYS A 186 -25.61 15.48 21.72
C LYS A 186 -24.34 15.34 20.90
N GLU A 187 -24.04 16.32 20.06
CA GLU A 187 -22.81 16.35 19.27
C GLU A 187 -21.56 16.48 20.16
N ILE A 188 -20.45 15.93 19.68
CA ILE A 188 -19.15 16.11 20.33
C ILE A 188 -18.58 17.45 19.86
N THR A 189 -18.65 18.43 20.74
CA THR A 189 -18.12 19.78 20.54
C THR A 189 -16.80 19.97 21.27
N LEU A 190 -16.09 21.05 20.94
CA LEU A 190 -14.87 21.49 21.65
C LEU A 190 -15.04 21.50 23.17
N GLY A 191 -16.18 21.98 23.68
CA GLY A 191 -16.46 22.04 25.11
C GLY A 191 -16.47 20.66 25.78
N VAL A 192 -17.10 19.66 25.14
CA VAL A 192 -17.13 18.28 25.67
C VAL A 192 -15.73 17.67 25.69
N MET A 193 -14.91 17.97 24.68
CA MET A 193 -13.52 17.52 24.63
C MET A 193 -12.69 18.21 25.73
N GLN A 194 -12.85 19.51 25.94
CA GLN A 194 -12.16 20.23 27.02
C GLN A 194 -12.57 19.73 28.42
N GLU A 195 -13.87 19.51 28.65
CA GLU A 195 -14.38 18.93 29.90
C GLU A 195 -13.81 17.54 30.18
N ALA A 196 -13.58 16.73 29.15
CA ALA A 196 -12.99 15.40 29.29
C ALA A 196 -11.54 15.43 29.79
N PHE A 197 -10.76 16.47 29.46
CA PHE A 197 -9.35 16.62 29.86
C PHE A 197 -9.11 17.58 31.05
N ARG A 198 -10.15 18.31 31.49
CA ARG A 198 -10.14 19.20 32.68
C ARG A 198 -8.90 20.12 32.73
N ASP A 199 -8.08 20.01 33.76
CA ASP A 199 -6.91 20.86 34.00
C ASP A 199 -5.82 20.71 32.93
N LYS A 200 -5.80 19.59 32.20
CA LYS A 200 -4.86 19.35 31.08
C LYS A 200 -5.46 19.71 29.71
N ALA A 201 -6.67 20.29 29.67
CA ALA A 201 -7.25 20.76 28.41
C ALA A 201 -6.42 21.88 27.77
N GLN A 202 -5.78 22.75 28.57
CA GLN A 202 -4.93 23.83 28.05
C GLN A 202 -3.66 23.29 27.37
N SER A 203 -3.04 22.23 27.90
CA SER A 203 -1.84 21.64 27.26
C SER A 203 -2.16 20.85 26.00
N LEU A 204 -3.42 20.41 25.84
CA LEU A 204 -3.95 19.68 24.69
C LEU A 204 -4.82 20.55 23.77
N GLN A 205 -4.80 21.87 23.93
CA GLN A 205 -5.69 22.76 23.19
C GLN A 205 -5.52 22.61 21.68
N LEU A 206 -4.26 22.53 21.22
CA LEU A 206 -3.93 22.33 19.82
C LEU A 206 -4.50 21.00 19.31
N GLU A 207 -4.36 19.91 20.08
CA GLU A 207 -4.89 18.59 19.72
C GLU A 207 -6.42 18.56 19.65
N ILE A 208 -7.10 19.29 20.55
CA ILE A 208 -8.55 19.43 20.56
C ILE A 208 -9.03 20.20 19.33
N GLU A 209 -8.35 21.30 18.99
CA GLU A 209 -8.63 22.09 17.78
C GLU A 209 -8.43 21.26 16.51
N ILE A 210 -7.36 20.47 16.44
CA ILE A 210 -7.12 19.51 15.36
C ILE A 210 -8.28 18.53 15.23
N ALA A 211 -8.67 17.91 16.34
CA ALA A 211 -9.71 16.88 16.31
C ALA A 211 -11.05 17.44 15.82
N ASP A 212 -11.41 18.65 16.25
CA ASP A 212 -12.67 19.30 15.87
C ASP A 212 -12.69 19.74 14.39
N GLN A 213 -11.63 20.40 13.93
CA GLN A 213 -11.54 20.94 12.57
C GLN A 213 -11.36 19.86 11.51
N LEU A 214 -10.53 18.85 11.80
CA LEU A 214 -10.19 17.83 10.79
C LEU A 214 -11.26 16.77 10.64
N ALA A 215 -12.05 16.49 11.69
CA ALA A 215 -13.00 15.39 11.65
C ALA A 215 -13.99 15.49 10.49
N TRP A 216 -14.58 16.67 10.26
CA TRP A 216 -15.54 16.86 9.17
C TRP A 216 -14.90 16.62 7.80
N ILE A 217 -13.70 17.14 7.58
CA ILE A 217 -12.97 17.01 6.31
C ILE A 217 -12.58 15.54 6.06
N LEU A 218 -12.16 14.82 7.10
CA LEU A 218 -11.76 13.42 7.00
C LEU A 218 -12.95 12.47 6.78
N VAL A 219 -14.16 12.84 7.22
CA VAL A 219 -15.40 12.11 6.87
C VAL A 219 -15.78 12.37 5.42
N ASN A 220 -15.87 13.64 5.01
CA ASN A 220 -16.48 14.04 3.75
C ASN A 220 -15.56 13.94 2.54
N SER A 221 -14.26 13.73 2.74
CA SER A 221 -13.34 13.49 1.62
C SER A 221 -13.55 12.11 1.01
N ASP A 222 -13.81 12.07 -0.30
CA ASP A 222 -14.13 10.86 -1.06
C ASP A 222 -13.05 9.77 -1.01
N LYS A 223 -11.78 10.15 -0.75
CA LYS A 223 -10.67 9.21 -0.64
C LYS A 223 -10.43 8.68 0.77
N ILE A 224 -10.86 9.38 1.83
CA ILE A 224 -10.63 8.96 3.22
C ILE A 224 -11.90 8.31 3.79
N ARG A 225 -13.09 8.87 3.54
CA ARG A 225 -14.42 8.35 3.91
C ARG A 225 -14.48 7.80 5.34
N GLY A 226 -13.80 8.46 6.27
CA GLY A 226 -13.74 8.02 7.67
C GLY A 226 -12.96 6.74 7.97
N ASN A 227 -12.07 6.27 7.06
CA ASN A 227 -11.28 5.07 7.29
C ASN A 227 -10.19 5.29 8.38
N PRO A 228 -10.23 4.58 9.52
CA PRO A 228 -9.31 4.80 10.64
C PRO A 228 -7.84 4.64 10.26
N ARG A 229 -7.51 3.69 9.38
CA ARG A 229 -6.13 3.44 8.93
C ARG A 229 -5.61 4.61 8.11
N LEU A 230 -6.43 5.15 7.21
CA LEU A 230 -6.05 6.29 6.38
C LEU A 230 -5.91 7.56 7.23
N ILE A 231 -6.79 7.75 8.21
CA ILE A 231 -6.73 8.86 9.17
C ILE A 231 -5.46 8.80 10.01
N LYS A 232 -5.16 7.64 10.61
CA LYS A 232 -3.92 7.46 11.38
C LYS A 232 -2.68 7.70 10.51
N ARG A 233 -2.68 7.21 9.27
CA ARG A 233 -1.58 7.48 8.33
C ARG A 233 -1.47 8.98 8.01
N PHE A 234 -2.59 9.66 7.78
CA PHE A 234 -2.61 11.10 7.54
C PHE A 234 -2.04 11.88 8.75
N LEU A 235 -2.47 11.57 9.97
CA LEU A 235 -1.95 12.19 11.18
C LEU A 235 -0.45 11.91 11.37
N ASN A 236 -0.01 10.67 11.15
CA ASN A 236 1.41 10.32 11.26
C ASN A 236 2.25 11.10 10.24
N ASP A 237 1.82 11.13 8.97
CA ASP A 237 2.48 11.90 7.92
C ASP A 237 2.59 13.38 8.31
N LEU A 238 1.54 13.94 8.92
CA LEU A 238 1.50 15.33 9.39
C LEU A 238 2.48 15.58 10.55
N MET A 239 2.48 14.71 11.55
CA MET A 239 3.37 14.83 12.71
C MET A 239 4.84 14.71 12.31
N ILE A 240 5.17 13.82 11.37
CA ILE A 240 6.52 13.70 10.81
C ILE A 240 6.95 15.02 10.16
N ARG A 241 6.11 15.58 9.27
CA ARG A 241 6.39 16.87 8.61
C ARG A 241 6.58 18.00 9.59
N ARG A 242 5.76 18.07 10.64
CA ARG A 242 5.91 19.06 11.71
C ARG A 242 7.24 18.92 12.44
N ASN A 243 7.69 17.70 12.72
CA ASN A 243 8.97 17.46 13.38
C ASN A 243 10.15 17.84 12.46
N ILE A 244 10.06 17.55 11.16
CA ILE A 244 11.06 17.98 10.17
C ILE A 244 11.11 19.52 10.08
N ALA A 245 9.94 20.17 9.99
CA ALA A 245 9.85 21.63 9.95
C ALA A 245 10.50 22.28 11.18
N LYS A 246 10.22 21.75 12.38
CA LYS A 246 10.85 22.20 13.63
C LYS A 246 12.37 21.98 13.63
N ALA A 247 12.84 20.82 13.18
CA ALA A 247 14.27 20.50 13.13
C ALA A 247 15.04 21.41 12.15
N GLN A 248 14.38 21.84 11.07
CA GLN A 248 14.95 22.72 10.05
C GLN A 248 14.68 24.21 10.29
N ASN A 249 14.10 24.57 11.45
CA ASN A 249 13.68 25.94 11.77
C ASN A 249 12.74 26.58 10.73
N ILE A 250 11.96 25.75 10.03
CA ILE A 250 10.94 26.23 9.10
C ILE A 250 9.67 26.52 9.91
N SER A 251 9.35 27.80 10.08
CA SER A 251 8.09 28.22 10.70
C SER A 251 6.96 28.14 9.68
N VAL A 252 6.06 27.18 9.83
CA VAL A 252 4.84 27.09 9.03
C VAL A 252 3.64 26.91 9.93
N SER A 253 2.52 27.54 9.58
CA SER A 253 1.27 27.41 10.32
C SER A 253 0.72 25.98 10.20
N PHE A 254 0.16 25.47 11.28
CA PHE A 254 -0.38 24.11 11.32
C PHE A 254 -1.52 23.93 10.31
N ASP A 255 -2.45 24.88 10.27
CA ASP A 255 -3.64 24.78 9.43
C ASP A 255 -3.28 24.80 7.93
N GLU A 256 -2.23 25.55 7.55
CA GLU A 256 -1.70 25.56 6.18
C GLU A 256 -1.10 24.20 5.79
N GLN A 257 -0.37 23.55 6.71
CA GLN A 257 0.18 22.21 6.51
C GLN A 257 -0.93 21.18 6.31
N VAL A 258 -1.98 21.21 7.14
CA VAL A 258 -3.13 20.32 6.98
C VAL A 258 -3.77 20.57 5.61
N LYS A 259 -4.05 21.82 5.26
CA LYS A 259 -4.76 22.17 4.02
C LYS A 259 -3.98 21.69 2.80
N ILE A 260 -2.66 21.90 2.74
CA ILE A 260 -1.82 21.39 1.65
C ILE A 260 -1.75 19.86 1.65
N GLN A 261 -1.61 19.21 2.80
CA GLN A 261 -1.54 17.75 2.88
C GLN A 261 -2.86 17.06 2.49
N LEU A 262 -3.99 17.68 2.82
CA LEU A 262 -5.31 17.24 2.35
C LEU A 262 -5.39 17.35 0.83
N PHE A 263 -4.93 18.47 0.26
CA PHE A 263 -4.89 18.64 -1.19
C PHE A 263 -4.01 17.58 -1.84
N GLU A 264 -2.77 17.37 -1.39
CA GLU A 264 -1.87 16.34 -1.91
C GLU A 264 -2.51 14.94 -1.93
N ARG A 265 -3.22 14.59 -0.85
CA ARG A 265 -3.76 13.23 -0.69
C ARG A 265 -5.09 13.03 -1.41
N CYS A 266 -5.91 14.07 -1.48
CA CYS A 266 -7.28 13.98 -1.98
C CYS A 266 -7.43 14.46 -3.43
N SER A 267 -6.58 15.38 -3.91
CA SER A 267 -6.62 15.87 -5.30
C SER A 267 -6.11 14.86 -6.32
N SER A 268 -6.34 15.14 -7.60
CA SER A 268 -5.75 14.39 -8.71
C SER A 268 -4.25 14.69 -8.84
N SER A 269 -3.45 13.70 -9.28
CA SER A 269 -2.00 13.89 -9.46
C SER A 269 -1.67 15.07 -10.38
N LYS A 270 -2.50 15.28 -11.41
CA LYS A 270 -2.37 16.42 -12.35
C LYS A 270 -2.64 17.77 -11.68
N ALA A 271 -3.68 17.86 -10.83
CA ALA A 271 -3.98 19.09 -10.11
C ALA A 271 -2.86 19.45 -9.12
N TYR A 272 -2.27 18.45 -8.46
CA TYR A 272 -1.14 18.65 -7.57
C TYR A 272 0.13 19.10 -8.32
N GLU A 273 0.45 18.49 -9.46
CA GLU A 273 1.58 18.93 -10.29
C GLU A 273 1.39 20.35 -10.83
N PHE A 274 0.17 20.71 -11.25
CA PHE A 274 -0.16 22.06 -11.66
C PHE A 274 0.09 23.08 -10.52
N LEU A 275 -0.31 22.73 -9.29
CA LEU A 275 -0.01 23.55 -8.11
C LEU A 275 1.50 23.73 -7.91
N LEU A 276 2.27 22.64 -8.00
CA LEU A 276 3.74 22.67 -7.83
C LEU A 276 4.45 23.52 -8.90
N ASN A 277 4.02 23.42 -10.15
CA ASN A 277 4.56 24.20 -11.26
C ASN A 277 4.27 25.69 -11.04
N SER A 278 3.03 26.02 -10.69
CA SER A 278 2.61 27.40 -10.41
C SER A 278 3.35 28.04 -9.23
N ILE A 279 3.69 27.26 -8.19
CA ILE A 279 4.49 27.72 -7.04
C ILE A 279 5.94 28.02 -7.45
N SER A 280 6.46 27.33 -8.46
CA SER A 280 7.84 27.48 -8.94
C SER A 280 8.02 28.71 -9.85
N GLU A 281 6.94 29.17 -10.50
CA GLU A 281 6.98 30.27 -11.47
C GLU A 281 6.91 31.67 -10.83
N ILE A 282 6.25 31.83 -9.67
CA ILE A 282 5.97 33.16 -9.08
C ILE A 282 6.34 33.18 -7.59
N ASN A 283 7.60 33.45 -7.23
CA ASN A 283 8.06 33.83 -5.87
C ASN A 283 7.41 33.12 -4.66
N GLY A 284 6.90 31.90 -4.83
CA GLY A 284 6.13 31.16 -3.82
C GLY A 284 4.68 31.61 -3.55
N LYS A 285 4.17 32.68 -4.18
CA LYS A 285 2.79 33.18 -4.01
C LYS A 285 1.93 32.83 -5.21
N VAL A 286 0.80 32.18 -4.94
CA VAL A 286 -0.05 31.61 -5.98
C VAL A 286 -1.27 32.51 -6.19
N ASN A 287 -1.14 33.45 -7.13
CA ASN A 287 -2.20 34.44 -7.41
C ASN A 287 -3.52 33.79 -7.85
N PHE A 288 -3.47 32.66 -8.56
CA PHE A 288 -4.69 31.96 -8.96
C PHE A 288 -5.47 31.41 -7.75
N LEU A 289 -4.78 30.98 -6.68
CA LEU A 289 -5.46 30.51 -5.46
C LEU A 289 -6.20 31.65 -4.79
N LYS A 290 -5.61 32.85 -4.77
CA LYS A 290 -6.24 34.06 -4.24
C LYS A 290 -7.51 34.42 -5.00
N GLU A 291 -7.48 34.35 -6.34
CA GLU A 291 -8.65 34.64 -7.19
C GLU A 291 -9.78 33.61 -6.99
N LEU A 292 -9.42 32.33 -6.82
CA LEU A 292 -10.39 31.27 -6.55
C LEU A 292 -11.00 31.38 -5.15
N GLU A 293 -10.20 31.64 -4.13
CA GLU A 293 -10.64 31.80 -2.74
C GLU A 293 -11.58 33.03 -2.58
N VAL A 294 -11.26 34.16 -3.22
CA VAL A 294 -12.13 35.34 -3.25
C VAL A 294 -13.43 35.07 -4.00
N SER A 295 -13.38 34.36 -5.13
CA SER A 295 -14.58 34.05 -5.92
C SER A 295 -15.57 33.14 -5.20
N ILE A 296 -15.07 32.25 -4.33
CA ILE A 296 -15.90 31.38 -3.49
C ILE A 296 -16.49 32.13 -2.30
N GLN A 297 -15.72 33.03 -1.67
CA GLN A 297 -16.24 33.91 -0.61
C GLN A 297 -17.34 34.85 -1.11
N ASP A 298 -17.22 35.35 -2.34
CA ASP A 298 -18.21 36.21 -2.99
C ASP A 298 -19.47 35.44 -3.45
N GLY A 299 -19.52 34.11 -3.29
CA GLY A 299 -20.69 33.30 -3.61
C GLY A 299 -20.97 33.11 -5.11
N LYS A 300 -19.96 33.23 -5.99
CA LYS A 300 -20.15 33.01 -7.43
C LYS A 300 -20.33 31.53 -7.74
N GLU A 301 -21.46 31.16 -8.34
CA GLU A 301 -21.79 29.77 -8.70
C GLU A 301 -20.92 29.19 -9.83
N GLN A 302 -20.30 30.03 -10.67
CA GLN A 302 -19.37 29.63 -11.73
C GLN A 302 -17.95 30.08 -11.42
N ILE A 303 -17.16 29.14 -10.91
CA ILE A 303 -15.72 29.31 -10.68
C ILE A 303 -15.00 28.95 -11.97
N LYS A 304 -14.23 29.88 -12.54
CA LYS A 304 -13.33 29.57 -13.66
C LYS A 304 -12.09 28.90 -13.09
N TYR A 305 -12.02 27.58 -13.19
CA TYR A 305 -10.84 26.83 -12.84
C TYR A 305 -9.70 27.08 -13.85
N PRO A 306 -8.44 27.18 -13.39
CA PRO A 306 -7.29 27.41 -14.27
C PRO A 306 -6.98 26.22 -15.19
N ASP A 307 -7.42 25.01 -14.82
CA ASP A 307 -7.29 23.79 -15.62
C ASP A 307 -8.51 22.86 -15.39
N GLN A 308 -8.83 22.00 -16.36
CA GLN A 308 -9.89 20.97 -16.24
C GLN A 308 -9.61 20.00 -15.08
N SER A 309 -8.34 19.80 -14.73
CA SER A 309 -7.94 18.92 -13.62
C SER A 309 -8.39 19.43 -12.24
N TRP A 310 -8.79 20.70 -12.13
CA TRP A 310 -9.25 21.35 -10.90
C TRP A 310 -10.78 21.40 -10.75
N ASP A 311 -11.52 20.96 -11.78
CA ASP A 311 -12.98 20.83 -11.75
C ASP A 311 -13.40 19.53 -11.05
N ASP A 312 -13.11 19.47 -9.74
CA ASP A 312 -13.44 18.34 -8.86
C ASP A 312 -14.26 18.86 -7.69
N SER A 313 -15.33 18.14 -7.33
CA SER A 313 -16.17 18.43 -6.17
C SER A 313 -15.37 18.57 -4.88
N PHE A 314 -14.25 17.83 -4.76
CA PHE A 314 -13.34 17.96 -3.62
C PHE A 314 -12.64 19.33 -3.56
N VAL A 315 -12.22 19.88 -4.71
CA VAL A 315 -11.45 21.12 -4.79
C VAL A 315 -12.30 22.31 -4.32
N ARG A 316 -13.59 22.30 -4.62
CA ARG A 316 -14.54 23.32 -4.12
C ARG A 316 -14.62 23.31 -2.59
N GLY A 317 -14.85 22.14 -1.99
CA GLY A 317 -14.89 21.99 -0.53
C GLY A 317 -13.55 22.30 0.14
N TRP A 318 -12.43 22.05 -0.54
CA TRP A 318 -11.09 22.38 -0.06
C TRP A 318 -10.81 23.90 -0.05
N LEU A 319 -11.27 24.63 -1.07
CA LEU A 319 -11.09 26.08 -1.16
C LEU A 319 -11.91 26.84 -0.10
N GLU A 320 -13.05 26.29 0.35
CA GLU A 320 -13.85 26.84 1.45
C GLU A 320 -13.15 26.72 2.83
N LEU A 321 -12.13 25.88 2.95
CA LEU A 321 -11.40 25.69 4.20
C LEU A 321 -10.49 26.87 4.51
N LYS A 322 -10.55 27.34 5.76
CA LYS A 322 -9.55 28.27 6.32
C LYS A 322 -8.29 27.49 6.72
N PRO A 323 -7.09 28.09 6.65
CA PRO A 323 -6.74 29.44 6.21
C PRO A 323 -6.65 29.60 4.69
N HIS A 324 -6.79 30.83 4.20
CA HIS A 324 -6.59 31.18 2.80
C HIS A 324 -5.10 31.13 2.46
N LEU A 325 -4.74 30.42 1.39
CA LEU A 325 -3.35 30.18 1.02
C LEU A 325 -2.84 31.17 -0.04
N GLY A 326 -3.71 32.03 -0.59
CA GLY A 326 -3.37 32.94 -1.67
C GLY A 326 -2.26 33.96 -1.36
N ASP A 327 -2.10 34.37 -0.10
CA ASP A 327 -1.11 35.40 0.31
C ASP A 327 0.16 34.83 0.97
N THR A 328 0.16 33.53 1.31
CA THR A 328 1.26 32.84 1.99
C THR A 328 2.29 32.33 0.98
N ASP A 329 3.58 32.37 1.35
CA ASP A 329 4.63 31.70 0.59
C ASP A 329 4.56 30.18 0.81
N LEU A 330 4.19 29.44 -0.23
CA LEU A 330 3.99 27.99 -0.16
C LEU A 330 5.27 27.17 -0.38
N ARG A 331 6.42 27.79 -0.67
CA ARG A 331 7.69 27.06 -0.89
C ARG A 331 8.13 26.22 0.31
N PRO A 332 8.02 26.70 1.56
CA PRO A 332 8.37 25.88 2.73
C PRO A 332 7.44 24.68 2.89
N LEU A 333 6.15 24.85 2.58
CA LEU A 333 5.16 23.75 2.59
C LEU A 333 5.47 22.71 1.53
N VAL A 334 5.76 23.15 0.30
CA VAL A 334 6.15 22.26 -0.80
C VAL A 334 7.45 21.53 -0.50
N TYR A 335 8.44 22.19 0.08
CA TYR A 335 9.69 21.56 0.50
C TYR A 335 9.45 20.40 1.47
N LEU A 336 8.56 20.59 2.45
CA LEU A 336 8.15 19.53 3.39
C LEU A 336 7.34 18.42 2.72
N CYS A 337 6.63 18.72 1.62
CA CYS A 337 5.86 17.72 0.86
C CYS A 337 6.74 16.90 -0.11
N ARG A 338 7.88 17.44 -0.56
CA ARG A 338 8.82 16.77 -1.47
C ARG A 338 9.50 15.55 -0.85
N ASP A 339 9.40 15.32 0.46
CA ASP A 339 9.96 14.11 1.07
C ASP A 339 9.22 12.83 0.61
N ARG A 340 7.97 12.95 0.12
CA ARG A 340 7.28 11.85 -0.58
C ARG A 340 7.70 11.66 -2.04
N SER A 341 8.30 12.66 -2.71
CA SER A 341 8.91 12.40 -4.01
C SER A 341 10.23 11.61 -3.89
N LEU A 342 10.78 11.48 -2.67
CA LEU A 342 11.95 10.64 -2.36
C LEU A 342 11.57 9.26 -1.80
N SER A 343 10.41 9.09 -1.17
CA SER A 343 9.94 7.78 -0.67
C SER A 343 8.86 7.16 -1.57
N MET A 344 9.33 6.30 -2.49
CA MET A 344 8.58 5.21 -3.13
C MET A 344 7.64 5.60 -4.29
N HIS A 345 8.19 5.53 -5.52
CA HIS A 345 7.53 5.19 -6.80
C HIS A 345 7.12 6.25 -7.85
N ASN A 346 7.20 7.55 -7.61
CA ASN A 346 6.71 8.52 -8.62
C ASN A 346 7.75 9.07 -9.63
N GLN A 347 9.03 8.67 -9.57
CA GLN A 347 9.94 8.95 -10.70
C GLN A 347 9.79 7.93 -11.86
N ASP A 348 8.97 6.89 -11.69
CA ASP A 348 8.83 5.75 -12.60
C ASP A 348 7.40 5.57 -13.13
N GLU A 349 6.57 6.61 -13.15
CA GLU A 349 5.31 6.57 -13.91
C GLU A 349 5.63 6.69 -15.41
N LEU A 350 5.81 5.53 -16.02
CA LEU A 350 5.66 5.36 -17.45
C LEU A 350 4.22 5.74 -17.83
N SER A 351 4.06 6.39 -18.99
CA SER A 351 2.74 6.57 -19.60
C SER A 351 2.01 5.22 -19.72
N PRO A 352 0.67 5.20 -19.81
CA PRO A 352 -0.07 3.95 -20.01
C PRO A 352 0.39 3.18 -21.25
N GLU A 353 0.94 3.87 -22.26
CA GLU A 353 1.58 3.24 -23.42
C GLU A 353 2.99 2.71 -23.10
N GLY A 354 3.79 3.47 -22.33
CA GLY A 354 5.09 3.04 -21.84
C GLY A 354 5.01 1.81 -20.92
N GLN A 355 3.96 1.68 -20.10
CA GLN A 355 3.73 0.49 -19.26
C GLN A 355 3.44 -0.75 -20.10
N LYS A 356 2.57 -0.64 -21.11
CA LYS A 356 2.31 -1.73 -22.07
C LYS A 356 3.58 -2.16 -22.78
N ILE A 357 4.41 -1.21 -23.20
CA ILE A 357 5.69 -1.51 -23.85
C ILE A 357 6.68 -2.16 -22.88
N TYR A 358 6.71 -1.73 -21.61
CA TYR A 358 7.54 -2.35 -20.58
C TYR A 358 7.11 -3.80 -20.27
N GLU A 359 5.81 -4.09 -20.23
CA GLU A 359 5.30 -5.45 -20.09
C GLU A 359 5.71 -6.31 -21.28
N ILE A 360 5.47 -5.82 -22.49
CA ILE A 360 5.86 -6.50 -23.74
C ILE A 360 7.37 -6.79 -23.75
N LEU A 361 8.21 -5.82 -23.38
CA LEU A 361 9.67 -5.99 -23.31
C LEU A 361 10.12 -7.05 -22.29
N ASN A 362 9.35 -7.34 -21.23
CA ASN A 362 9.69 -8.41 -20.29
C ASN A 362 9.41 -9.82 -20.83
N PHE A 363 8.52 -9.97 -21.83
CA PHE A 363 8.14 -11.26 -22.39
C PHE A 363 8.85 -11.61 -23.70
N ILE A 364 9.39 -10.60 -24.39
CA ILE A 364 10.01 -10.80 -25.71
C ILE A 364 11.34 -11.53 -25.59
N THR A 365 11.55 -12.44 -26.54
CA THR A 365 12.75 -13.28 -26.65
C THR A 365 13.59 -12.97 -27.90
N LYS A 366 13.05 -12.25 -28.89
CA LYS A 366 13.71 -11.94 -30.16
C LYS A 366 13.64 -10.44 -30.48
N PHE A 367 14.57 -9.97 -31.30
CA PHE A 367 14.60 -8.57 -31.72
C PHE A 367 13.47 -8.27 -32.72
N ASP A 368 12.63 -7.27 -32.43
CA ASP A 368 11.48 -6.87 -33.25
C ASP A 368 11.56 -5.39 -33.66
N THR A 369 11.56 -5.13 -34.97
CA THR A 369 11.65 -3.77 -35.53
C THR A 369 10.39 -2.94 -35.27
N VAL A 370 9.23 -3.57 -35.17
CA VAL A 370 7.94 -2.92 -34.90
C VAL A 370 7.91 -2.23 -33.53
N LEU A 371 8.62 -2.78 -32.54
CA LEU A 371 8.71 -2.18 -31.21
C LEU A 371 9.64 -0.98 -31.17
N VAL A 372 10.71 -1.01 -31.97
CA VAL A 372 11.60 0.15 -32.14
C VAL A 372 10.82 1.35 -32.68
N ASP A 373 9.93 1.12 -33.65
CA ASP A 373 9.08 2.19 -34.19
C ASP A 373 8.02 2.68 -33.19
N ARG A 374 7.50 1.80 -32.32
CA ARG A 374 6.64 2.21 -31.20
C ARG A 374 7.38 3.03 -30.15
N ILE A 375 8.62 2.65 -29.83
CA ILE A 375 9.48 3.39 -28.90
C ILE A 375 9.83 4.77 -29.46
N LYS A 376 10.08 4.89 -30.78
CA LYS A 376 10.29 6.20 -31.44
C LYS A 376 9.08 7.13 -31.29
N LYS A 377 7.85 6.60 -31.31
CA LYS A 377 6.62 7.40 -31.17
C LYS A 377 6.40 7.94 -29.75
N LEU A 378 6.92 7.28 -28.71
CA LEU A 378 6.82 7.71 -27.31
C LEU A 378 7.70 8.93 -26.98
N GLY A 379 8.73 9.21 -27.80
CA GLY A 379 9.69 10.29 -27.56
C GLY A 379 10.86 9.92 -26.64
N GLU A 380 11.90 10.76 -26.66
CA GLU A 380 13.21 10.49 -26.05
C GLU A 380 13.18 10.45 -24.51
N LEU A 381 12.35 11.28 -23.90
CA LEU A 381 12.21 11.36 -22.43
C LEU A 381 11.59 10.08 -21.84
N GLU A 382 10.58 9.52 -22.48
CA GLU A 382 9.96 8.27 -22.04
C GLU A 382 10.84 7.05 -22.32
N ALA A 383 11.57 7.05 -23.45
CA ALA A 383 12.56 6.02 -23.76
C ALA A 383 13.69 5.96 -22.71
N THR A 384 14.13 7.12 -22.21
CA THR A 384 15.13 7.20 -21.14
C THR A 384 14.60 6.62 -19.82
N ARG A 385 13.33 6.88 -19.49
CA ARG A 385 12.67 6.29 -18.30
C ARG A 385 12.51 4.77 -18.43
N LEU A 386 12.09 4.28 -19.60
CA LEU A 386 12.04 2.85 -19.94
C LEU A 386 13.40 2.19 -19.73
N PHE A 387 14.47 2.85 -20.20
CA PHE A 387 15.84 2.36 -20.08
C PHE A 387 16.29 2.19 -18.62
N VAL A 388 16.02 3.19 -17.77
CA VAL A 388 16.37 3.15 -16.34
C VAL A 388 15.66 1.99 -15.62
N ARG A 389 14.37 1.76 -15.93
CA ARG A 389 13.59 0.67 -15.34
C ARG A 389 14.10 -0.70 -15.79
N MET A 390 14.40 -0.84 -17.08
CA MET A 390 14.97 -2.07 -17.63
C MET A 390 16.38 -2.35 -17.09
N LYS A 391 17.22 -1.32 -16.88
CA LYS A 391 18.54 -1.44 -16.23
C LYS A 391 18.43 -2.09 -14.85
N ARG A 392 17.43 -1.71 -14.05
CA ARG A 392 17.16 -2.36 -12.75
C ARG A 392 16.72 -3.82 -12.93
N SER A 393 15.86 -4.10 -13.91
CA SER A 393 15.40 -5.46 -14.24
C SER A 393 16.58 -6.38 -14.61
N VAL A 394 17.51 -5.92 -15.46
CA VAL A 394 18.71 -6.70 -15.85
C VAL A 394 19.60 -7.03 -14.66
N ARG A 395 19.84 -6.05 -13.77
CA ARG A 395 20.62 -6.27 -12.54
C ARG A 395 19.91 -7.27 -11.61
N SER A 396 18.59 -7.16 -11.45
CA SER A 396 17.81 -8.05 -10.58
C SER A 396 17.78 -9.51 -11.05
N LYS A 397 17.77 -9.74 -12.37
CA LYS A 397 17.72 -11.09 -12.97
C LYS A 397 19.09 -11.59 -13.44
N GLN A 398 20.17 -11.08 -12.84
CA GLN A 398 21.55 -11.54 -13.05
C GLN A 398 21.97 -11.68 -14.52
N TRP A 399 21.67 -10.67 -15.36
CA TRP A 399 22.14 -10.60 -16.76
C TRP A 399 21.66 -11.75 -17.67
N ASP A 400 20.39 -12.13 -17.57
CA ASP A 400 19.77 -13.07 -18.52
C ASP A 400 19.77 -12.50 -19.96
N LEU A 401 20.20 -13.30 -20.93
CA LEU A 401 20.29 -12.97 -22.36
C LEU A 401 18.97 -12.45 -22.93
N LYS A 402 17.83 -12.97 -22.46
CA LYS A 402 16.50 -12.55 -22.93
C LYS A 402 16.24 -11.07 -22.64
N ILE A 403 16.63 -10.62 -21.45
CA ILE A 403 16.37 -9.26 -20.97
C ILE A 403 17.41 -8.30 -21.56
N VAL A 404 18.65 -8.75 -21.72
CA VAL A 404 19.69 -7.97 -22.39
C VAL A 404 19.31 -7.69 -23.85
N ASN A 405 18.76 -8.69 -24.56
CA ASN A 405 18.21 -8.49 -25.91
C ASN A 405 16.97 -7.58 -25.90
N ALA A 406 16.14 -7.65 -24.86
CA ALA A 406 15.02 -6.73 -24.70
C ALA A 406 15.47 -5.27 -24.56
N ILE A 407 16.51 -5.00 -23.75
CA ILE A 407 17.05 -3.63 -23.60
C ILE A 407 17.57 -3.06 -24.92
N LEU A 408 18.15 -3.88 -25.79
CA LEU A 408 18.75 -3.45 -27.06
C LEU A 408 17.78 -2.70 -27.99
N HIS A 409 16.47 -2.89 -27.84
CA HIS A 409 15.44 -2.17 -28.60
C HIS A 409 15.44 -0.65 -28.32
N ILE A 410 15.82 -0.24 -27.12
CA ILE A 410 15.79 1.16 -26.67
C ILE A 410 16.92 2.01 -27.31
N PRO A 411 18.21 1.65 -27.21
CA PRO A 411 19.28 2.40 -27.86
C PRO A 411 19.21 2.34 -29.39
N ARG A 412 18.52 1.34 -29.97
CA ARG A 412 18.25 1.29 -31.42
C ARG A 412 17.17 2.29 -31.85
N ALA A 413 16.22 2.61 -30.98
CA ALA A 413 15.23 3.66 -31.21
C ALA A 413 15.85 5.06 -31.08
N PHE A 414 16.70 5.24 -30.05
CA PHE A 414 17.38 6.51 -29.75
C PHE A 414 18.89 6.29 -29.52
N PRO A 415 19.75 6.60 -30.52
CA PRO A 415 21.20 6.39 -30.43
C PRO A 415 21.88 7.12 -29.27
N ASN A 416 21.30 8.22 -28.77
CA ASN A 416 21.81 8.98 -27.61
C ASN A 416 21.87 8.14 -26.32
N ILE A 417 21.00 7.14 -26.19
CA ILE A 417 20.97 6.22 -25.04
C ILE A 417 22.02 5.10 -25.19
N GLY A 418 22.61 4.94 -26.39
CA GLY A 418 23.62 3.94 -26.69
C GLY A 418 24.86 4.01 -25.80
N GLU A 419 25.35 5.21 -25.46
CA GLU A 419 26.49 5.37 -24.55
C GLU A 419 26.16 4.90 -23.12
N GLN A 420 24.93 5.18 -22.65
CA GLN A 420 24.47 4.71 -21.35
C GLN A 420 24.31 3.18 -21.33
N PHE A 421 23.92 2.58 -22.46
CA PHE A 421 23.87 1.13 -22.61
C PHE A 421 25.27 0.50 -22.65
N CYS A 422 26.25 1.13 -23.29
CA CYS A 422 27.65 0.71 -23.20
C CYS A 422 28.16 0.76 -21.76
N SER A 423 27.82 1.81 -21.00
CA SER A 423 28.18 1.89 -19.58
C SER A 423 27.59 0.73 -18.76
N LEU A 424 26.36 0.32 -19.08
CA LEU A 424 25.71 -0.84 -18.47
C LEU A 424 26.42 -2.14 -18.86
N LEU A 425 26.73 -2.37 -20.13
CA LEU A 425 27.40 -3.59 -20.56
C LEU A 425 28.82 -3.74 -19.98
N ARG A 426 29.51 -2.64 -19.64
CA ARG A 426 30.79 -2.70 -18.90
C ARG A 426 30.66 -3.29 -17.49
N GLU A 427 29.51 -3.09 -16.83
CA GLU A 427 29.24 -3.66 -15.50
C GLU A 427 28.96 -5.17 -15.56
N MET A 428 28.88 -5.78 -16.76
CA MET A 428 28.56 -7.18 -16.95
C MET A 428 29.75 -8.10 -16.60
N PRO A 429 29.57 -9.11 -15.73
CA PRO A 429 30.61 -10.10 -15.41
C PRO A 429 31.10 -10.83 -16.66
N ALA A 430 32.40 -11.11 -16.73
CA ALA A 430 33.03 -11.72 -17.90
C ALA A 430 32.44 -13.08 -18.28
N ASP A 431 32.03 -13.88 -17.30
CA ASP A 431 31.40 -15.21 -17.47
C ASP A 431 30.04 -15.17 -18.18
N LYS A 432 29.40 -14.01 -18.25
CA LYS A 432 28.08 -13.81 -18.87
C LYS A 432 28.16 -13.11 -20.24
N ARG A 433 29.37 -12.85 -20.75
CA ARG A 433 29.60 -12.31 -22.11
C ARG A 433 29.49 -13.44 -23.14
N ILE A 434 28.32 -13.66 -23.71
CA ILE A 434 28.05 -14.79 -24.62
C ILE A 434 28.08 -14.35 -26.09
N ALA A 435 28.68 -15.19 -26.95
CA ALA A 435 28.90 -14.97 -28.39
C ALA A 435 27.69 -14.55 -29.28
N PRO A 436 26.43 -15.00 -29.06
CA PRO A 436 25.33 -14.70 -29.98
C PRO A 436 24.82 -13.25 -29.90
N MET A 437 25.30 -12.45 -28.93
CA MET A 437 24.96 -11.03 -28.81
C MET A 437 25.80 -10.14 -29.76
N ILE A 438 26.99 -10.60 -30.13
CA ILE A 438 27.98 -9.81 -30.89
C ILE A 438 27.50 -9.42 -32.30
N PRO A 439 26.86 -10.29 -33.10
CA PRO A 439 26.38 -9.92 -34.44
C PRO A 439 25.35 -8.79 -34.42
N GLN A 440 24.64 -8.60 -33.30
CA GLN A 440 23.66 -7.52 -33.13
C GLN A 440 24.34 -6.21 -32.69
N LEU A 441 25.35 -6.29 -31.83
CA LEU A 441 26.11 -5.13 -31.37
C LEU A 441 27.02 -4.53 -32.46
N VAL A 442 27.63 -5.36 -33.32
CA VAL A 442 28.55 -4.90 -34.38
C VAL A 442 27.86 -4.00 -35.43
N ARG A 443 26.52 -4.07 -35.53
CA ARG A 443 25.72 -3.25 -36.47
C ARG A 443 25.51 -1.80 -36.02
N ASP A 444 25.95 -1.44 -34.82
CA ASP A 444 25.71 -0.14 -34.21
C ASP A 444 27.03 0.64 -34.02
N THR A 445 27.04 1.92 -34.41
CA THR A 445 28.26 2.76 -34.38
C THR A 445 28.77 3.04 -32.96
N TRP A 446 27.84 3.07 -31.99
CA TRP A 446 28.10 3.35 -30.56
C TRP A 446 28.73 2.17 -29.78
N SER A 447 28.77 0.96 -30.34
CA SER A 447 29.33 -0.24 -29.68
C SER A 447 30.82 -0.45 -29.94
N SER A 448 31.39 0.29 -30.90
CA SER A 448 32.77 0.10 -31.39
C SER A 448 33.84 0.24 -30.31
N SER A 449 33.71 1.21 -29.40
CA SER A 449 34.61 1.42 -28.26
C SER A 449 34.57 0.24 -27.27
N LEU A 450 33.37 -0.24 -26.95
CA LEU A 450 33.15 -1.35 -26.02
C LEU A 450 33.66 -2.68 -26.57
N LEU A 451 33.50 -2.94 -27.87
CA LEU A 451 34.03 -4.14 -28.51
C LEU A 451 35.56 -4.17 -28.48
N THR A 452 36.23 -3.02 -28.63
CA THR A 452 37.70 -2.96 -28.49
C THR A 452 38.19 -3.17 -27.06
N GLU A 453 37.42 -2.77 -26.05
CA GLU A 453 37.72 -3.04 -24.63
C GLU A 453 37.54 -4.54 -24.31
N TRP A 454 36.47 -5.17 -24.78
CA TRP A 454 36.22 -6.61 -24.55
C TRP A 454 37.22 -7.55 -25.23
N VAL A 455 37.81 -7.13 -26.35
CA VAL A 455 38.90 -7.87 -27.00
C VAL A 455 40.19 -7.80 -26.18
N LYS A 456 40.46 -6.65 -25.53
CA LYS A 456 41.65 -6.43 -24.69
C LYS A 456 41.56 -7.06 -23.30
N ASP A 457 40.34 -7.30 -22.80
CA ASP A 457 40.09 -7.87 -21.47
C ASP A 457 40.46 -9.37 -21.42
N GLU A 458 41.34 -9.78 -20.51
CA GLU A 458 41.88 -11.14 -20.40
C GLU A 458 40.80 -12.17 -20.02
N ASP A 459 39.80 -11.76 -19.23
CA ASP A 459 38.77 -12.64 -18.66
C ASP A 459 37.59 -12.92 -19.60
N THR A 460 37.52 -12.28 -20.78
CA THR A 460 36.42 -12.51 -21.74
C THR A 460 36.53 -13.91 -22.38
N PRO A 461 35.43 -14.71 -22.45
CA PRO A 461 35.44 -16.03 -23.08
C PRO A 461 35.99 -16.02 -24.51
N LYS A 462 36.83 -17.01 -24.84
CA LYS A 462 37.47 -17.14 -26.16
C LYS A 462 36.46 -17.24 -27.31
N SER A 463 35.27 -17.80 -27.07
CA SER A 463 34.17 -17.85 -28.06
C SER A 463 33.63 -16.47 -28.43
N THR A 464 33.58 -15.55 -27.47
CA THR A 464 33.14 -14.16 -27.63
C THR A 464 34.22 -13.34 -28.33
N LYS A 465 35.51 -13.51 -27.98
CA LYS A 465 36.64 -12.90 -28.71
C LYS A 465 36.68 -13.33 -30.19
N ASN A 466 36.53 -14.63 -30.45
CA ASN A 466 36.50 -15.16 -31.81
C ASN A 466 35.32 -14.61 -32.63
N ALA A 467 34.14 -14.46 -32.03
CA ALA A 467 32.97 -13.90 -32.70
C ALA A 467 33.15 -12.41 -33.08
N ILE A 468 33.84 -11.61 -32.23
CA ILE A 468 34.20 -10.21 -32.54
C ILE A 468 35.20 -10.17 -33.69
N GLU A 469 36.23 -11.02 -33.69
CA GLU A 469 37.26 -11.08 -34.73
C GLU A 469 36.71 -11.56 -36.09
N THR A 470 35.81 -12.55 -36.11
CA THR A 470 35.17 -13.01 -37.36
C THR A 470 34.32 -11.92 -38.01
N HIS A 471 33.61 -11.10 -37.23
CA HIS A 471 32.80 -10.01 -37.77
C HIS A 471 33.62 -8.77 -38.12
N SER A 472 34.76 -8.53 -37.46
CA SER A 472 35.75 -7.52 -37.88
C SER A 472 36.42 -7.87 -39.22
N ARG A 473 36.68 -9.16 -39.50
CA ARG A 473 37.31 -9.62 -40.74
C ARG A 473 36.34 -9.76 -41.92
N GLY A 474 35.04 -9.99 -41.68
CA GLY A 474 34.01 -10.11 -42.71
C GLY A 474 33.42 -8.77 -43.22
N GLY A 475 33.92 -7.63 -42.72
CA GLY A 475 33.47 -6.28 -43.08
C GLY A 475 34.47 -5.50 -43.95
N LYS A 476 35.20 -6.18 -44.84
CA LYS A 476 35.92 -5.54 -45.95
C LYS A 476 35.11 -5.62 -47.22
#